data_AF-Q5C7Y3-F1
#
_entry.id   AF-Q5C7Y3-F1
#
_cell.length_a   1.000
_cell.length_b   1.000
_cell.length_c   1.000
_cell.angle_alpha   90.00
_cell.angle_beta   90.00
_cell.angle_gamma   90.00
#
_symmetry.space_group_name_H-M   'P 1'
#
loop_
_entity.id
_entity.type
_entity.pdbx_description
1 polymer ?
#
loop_
_entity_poly.entity_id
_entity_poly.type
_entity_poly.pdbx_seq_one_letter_code
_entity_poly.pdbx_strand_id
1 'polypeptide(L)'
;ECDNLEHNDFHALKHLLMSVHMQDLIDVTHHTHYTNYFSSRLTSIAEASKFLATEDSREPLSQLETERLAHQRKLAKLESEMENVFEQKVHERTNKLIETERDLVERAEQSEKHILTQLAEFEKRRQEFEDERAIWEAENREYLEALQISVDRSDCIKEKFRIKRKGLF
;
A
#
# COMPACT_ATOMS: atom_id res chain seq x y z
N GLU A 1 -86.91 55.14 -10.54
CA GLU A 1 -85.95 55.39 -11.64
C GLU A 1 -84.55 55.05 -11.16
N CYS A 2 -83.96 53.94 -11.59
CA CYS A 2 -82.52 53.67 -11.40
C CYS A 2 -81.76 53.63 -12.74
N ASP A 3 -82.47 53.88 -13.84
CA ASP A 3 -81.94 53.88 -15.21
C ASP A 3 -81.67 55.30 -15.73
N ASN A 4 -81.99 56.35 -14.94
CA ASN A 4 -81.66 57.72 -15.29
C ASN A 4 -80.22 58.05 -14.86
N LEU A 5 -79.32 58.12 -15.85
CA LEU A 5 -77.90 58.45 -15.68
C LEU A 5 -77.67 59.85 -15.06
N GLU A 6 -78.65 60.77 -15.12
CA GLU A 6 -78.52 62.09 -14.48
C GLU A 6 -78.68 62.04 -12.94
N HIS A 7 -79.24 60.96 -12.41
CA HIS A 7 -79.59 60.84 -10.99
C HIS A 7 -78.75 59.76 -10.27
N ASN A 8 -78.20 58.78 -10.99
CA ASN A 8 -77.37 57.72 -10.41
C ASN A 8 -76.51 57.00 -11.48
N ASP A 9 -75.28 56.66 -11.12
CA ASP A 9 -74.35 55.88 -11.95
C ASP A 9 -74.59 54.35 -11.88
N PHE A 10 -75.67 53.91 -11.25
CA PHE A 10 -75.98 52.49 -11.04
C PHE A 10 -75.97 51.68 -12.35
N HIS A 11 -76.49 52.24 -13.44
CA HIS A 11 -76.46 51.59 -14.75
C HIS A 11 -75.02 51.38 -15.25
N ALA A 12 -74.16 52.40 -15.10
CA ALA A 12 -72.76 52.31 -15.49
C ALA A 12 -71.99 51.31 -14.61
N LEU A 13 -72.19 51.33 -13.29
CA LEU A 13 -71.59 50.38 -12.36
C LEU A 13 -72.03 48.94 -12.64
N LYS A 14 -73.32 48.72 -12.91
CA LYS A 14 -73.86 47.39 -13.26
C LYS A 14 -73.22 46.87 -14.53
N HIS A 15 -73.15 47.68 -15.58
CA HIS A 15 -72.51 47.30 -16.83
C HIS A 15 -71.01 47.00 -16.63
N LEU A 16 -70.30 47.88 -15.91
CA LEU A 16 -68.89 47.71 -15.62
C LEU A 16 -68.61 46.42 -14.83
N LEU A 17 -69.42 46.15 -13.80
CA LEU A 17 -69.25 44.98 -12.96
C LEU A 17 -69.66 43.70 -13.72
N MET A 18 -70.88 43.66 -14.26
CA MET A 18 -71.49 42.45 -14.80
C MET A 18 -71.07 42.13 -16.24
N SER A 19 -70.84 43.15 -17.08
CA SER A 19 -70.59 42.96 -18.50
C SER A 19 -69.12 43.13 -18.88
N VAL A 20 -68.35 43.91 -18.11
CA VAL A 20 -66.94 44.20 -18.44
C VAL A 20 -65.98 43.41 -17.53
N HIS A 21 -66.05 43.58 -16.21
CA HIS A 21 -65.00 43.11 -15.29
C HIS A 21 -65.34 41.87 -14.45
N MET A 22 -66.47 41.18 -14.68
CA MET A 22 -66.80 39.97 -13.91
C MET A 22 -65.67 38.95 -13.94
N GLN A 23 -65.10 38.70 -15.12
CA GLN A 23 -64.07 37.69 -15.28
C GLN A 23 -62.78 38.11 -14.57
N ASP A 24 -62.33 39.35 -14.74
CA ASP A 24 -61.15 39.88 -14.06
C ASP A 24 -61.28 39.79 -12.53
N LEU A 25 -62.47 40.10 -11.99
CA LEU A 25 -62.73 40.01 -10.55
C LEU A 25 -62.69 38.57 -10.05
N ILE A 26 -63.21 37.62 -10.83
CA ILE A 26 -63.10 36.18 -10.53
C ILE A 26 -61.62 35.76 -10.53
N ASP A 27 -60.86 36.19 -11.54
CA ASP A 27 -59.45 35.83 -11.69
C ASP A 27 -58.58 36.43 -10.60
N VAL A 28 -58.79 37.69 -10.21
CA VAL A 28 -58.10 38.33 -9.08
C VAL A 28 -58.45 37.62 -7.77
N THR A 29 -59.72 37.26 -7.58
CA THR A 29 -60.15 36.51 -6.40
C THR A 29 -59.49 35.14 -6.33
N HIS A 30 -59.40 34.42 -7.44
CA HIS A 30 -58.77 33.12 -7.49
C HIS A 30 -57.24 33.20 -7.32
N HIS A 31 -56.56 34.02 -8.11
CA HIS A 31 -55.10 34.03 -8.17
C HIS A 31 -54.45 34.82 -7.04
N THR A 32 -55.12 35.85 -6.53
CA THR A 32 -54.59 36.71 -5.47
C THR A 32 -55.23 36.38 -4.13
N HIS A 33 -56.54 36.58 -3.99
CA HIS A 33 -57.18 36.48 -2.68
C HIS A 33 -57.18 35.06 -2.12
N TYR A 34 -57.53 34.06 -2.94
CA TYR A 34 -57.53 32.67 -2.51
C TYR A 34 -56.10 32.15 -2.30
N THR A 35 -55.16 32.43 -3.19
CA THR A 35 -53.75 32.05 -3.01
C THR A 35 -53.16 32.65 -1.71
N ASN A 36 -53.43 33.92 -1.43
CA ASN A 36 -52.95 34.58 -0.21
C ASN A 36 -53.58 33.98 1.04
N TYR A 37 -54.90 33.74 1.02
CA TYR A 37 -55.58 33.06 2.12
C TYR A 37 -55.03 31.64 2.33
N PHE A 38 -54.86 30.88 1.25
CA PHE A 38 -54.36 29.50 1.29
C PHE A 38 -52.94 29.45 1.85
N SER A 39 -52.05 30.30 1.36
CA SER A 39 -50.68 30.42 1.88
C SER A 39 -50.68 30.78 3.36
N SER A 40 -51.42 31.81 3.76
CA SER A 40 -51.51 32.23 5.17
C SER A 40 -52.05 31.11 6.06
N ARG A 41 -53.07 30.38 5.59
CA ARG A 41 -53.67 29.26 6.30
C ARG A 41 -52.69 28.09 6.44
N LEU A 42 -51.96 27.75 5.39
CA LEU A 42 -50.95 26.70 5.42
C LEU A 42 -49.81 27.05 6.38
N THR A 43 -49.30 28.28 6.34
CA THR A 43 -48.28 28.76 7.28
C THR A 43 -48.76 28.66 8.72
N SER A 44 -49.99 29.14 9.00
CA SER A 44 -50.58 29.04 10.34
C SER A 44 -50.72 27.60 10.84
N ILE A 45 -51.09 26.65 9.96
CA ILE A 45 -51.15 25.23 10.30
C ILE A 45 -49.74 24.66 10.56
N ALA A 46 -48.75 25.03 9.75
CA ALA A 46 -47.36 24.59 9.91
C ALA A 46 -46.74 25.09 11.23
N GLU A 47 -47.03 26.34 11.61
CA GLU A 47 -46.61 26.92 12.89
C GLU A 47 -47.30 26.24 14.07
N ALA A 48 -48.62 26.03 14.00
CA ALA A 48 -49.39 25.38 15.06
C ALA A 48 -48.98 23.90 15.28
N SER A 49 -48.59 23.21 14.20
CA SER A 49 -48.09 21.84 14.25
C SER A 49 -46.61 21.74 14.69
N LYS A 50 -45.94 22.87 14.98
CA LYS A 50 -44.50 22.96 15.28
C LYS A 50 -43.61 22.32 14.20
N PHE A 51 -44.13 22.12 13.00
CA PHE A 51 -43.41 21.51 11.89
C PHE A 51 -42.20 22.35 11.43
N LEU A 52 -42.13 23.63 11.82
CA LEU A 52 -41.04 24.56 11.55
C LEU A 52 -40.10 24.82 12.76
N ALA A 53 -40.43 24.28 13.94
CA ALA A 53 -39.73 24.60 15.20
C ALA A 53 -38.71 23.52 15.63
N THR A 54 -38.62 22.41 14.91
CA THR A 54 -37.62 21.36 15.13
C THR A 54 -36.35 21.67 14.32
N GLU A 55 -35.16 21.37 14.84
CA GLU A 55 -33.90 21.46 14.05
C GLU A 55 -33.96 20.61 12.77
N ASP A 56 -34.84 19.59 12.74
CA ASP A 56 -35.24 18.77 11.59
C ASP A 56 -36.19 19.46 10.60
N SER A 57 -36.43 20.77 10.73
CA SER A 57 -37.30 21.54 9.82
C SER A 57 -36.53 22.32 8.76
N ARG A 58 -35.25 21.99 8.53
CA ARG A 58 -34.57 22.44 7.30
C ARG A 58 -35.30 21.85 6.09
N GLU A 59 -35.36 22.59 5.00
CA GLU A 59 -35.93 22.11 3.74
C GLU A 59 -35.42 20.69 3.44
N PRO A 60 -36.28 19.71 3.13
CA PRO A 60 -35.89 18.30 2.98
C PRO A 60 -34.68 18.07 2.06
N LEU A 61 -34.50 18.96 1.07
CA LEU A 61 -33.33 18.96 0.18
C LEU A 61 -32.03 19.33 0.90
N SER A 62 -32.07 20.28 1.84
CA SER A 62 -30.92 20.67 2.65
C SER A 62 -30.47 19.53 3.57
N GLN A 63 -31.42 18.78 4.16
CA GLN A 63 -31.08 17.60 4.97
C GLN A 63 -30.40 16.51 4.14
N LEU A 64 -30.98 16.16 3.00
CA LEU A 64 -30.41 15.18 2.08
C LEU A 64 -28.99 15.59 1.62
N GLU A 65 -28.78 16.88 1.35
CA GLU A 65 -27.46 17.39 1.00
C GLU A 65 -26.46 17.29 2.16
N THR A 66 -26.87 17.64 3.38
CA THR A 66 -26.01 17.53 4.56
C THR A 66 -25.64 16.09 4.86
N GLU A 67 -26.58 15.15 4.74
CA GLU A 67 -26.32 13.71 4.91
C GLU A 67 -25.37 13.19 3.83
N ARG A 68 -25.58 13.59 2.57
CA ARG A 68 -24.68 13.23 1.46
C ARG A 68 -23.25 13.71 1.72
N LEU A 69 -23.08 14.97 2.14
CA LEU A 69 -21.78 15.54 2.46
C LEU A 69 -21.14 14.85 3.67
N ALA A 70 -21.92 14.53 4.71
CA ALA A 70 -21.43 13.80 5.87
C ALA A 70 -20.95 12.39 5.49
N HIS A 71 -21.71 11.69 4.65
CA HIS A 71 -21.33 10.38 4.13
C HIS A 71 -20.06 10.46 3.28
N GLN A 72 -19.96 11.43 2.38
CA GLN A 72 -18.77 11.63 1.55
C GLN A 72 -17.52 11.91 2.40
N ARG A 73 -17.63 12.74 3.44
CA ARG A 73 -16.52 12.97 4.38
C ARG A 73 -16.12 11.71 5.13
N LYS A 74 -17.08 10.88 5.53
CA LYS A 74 -16.80 9.60 6.21
C LYS A 74 -16.06 8.63 5.28
N LEU A 75 -16.47 8.55 4.02
CA LEU A 75 -15.77 7.73 3.01
C LEU A 75 -14.35 8.24 2.77
N ALA A 76 -14.16 9.55 2.56
CA ALA A 76 -12.84 10.14 2.37
C ALA A 76 -11.91 9.91 3.58
N LYS A 77 -12.46 9.97 4.80
CA LYS A 77 -11.70 9.67 6.02
C LYS A 77 -11.29 8.20 6.07
N LEU A 78 -12.21 7.29 5.76
CA LEU A 78 -11.93 5.86 5.76
C LEU A 78 -10.89 5.49 4.70
N GLU A 79 -10.98 6.08 3.51
CA GLU A 79 -9.99 5.93 2.44
C GLU A 79 -8.60 6.40 2.89
N SER A 80 -8.50 7.59 3.49
CA SER A 80 -7.24 8.11 4.04
C SER A 80 -6.68 7.23 5.17
N GLU A 81 -7.53 6.73 6.06
CA GLU A 81 -7.11 5.80 7.13
C GLU A 81 -6.59 4.47 6.54
N MET A 82 -7.23 3.95 5.49
CA MET A 82 -6.79 2.74 4.80
C MET A 82 -5.47 2.95 4.05
N GLU A 83 -5.30 4.08 3.38
CA GLU A 83 -4.04 4.44 2.70
C GLU A 83 -2.89 4.52 3.71
N ASN A 84 -3.08 5.23 4.83
CA ASN A 84 -2.06 5.35 5.87
C ASN A 84 -1.65 3.98 6.45
N VAL A 85 -2.62 3.10 6.71
CA VAL A 85 -2.34 1.74 7.18
C VAL A 85 -1.59 0.92 6.12
N PHE A 86 -1.93 1.11 4.85
CA PHE A 86 -1.25 0.45 3.73
C PHE A 86 0.21 0.93 3.63
N GLU A 87 0.44 2.24 3.58
CA GLU A 87 1.78 2.83 3.55
C GLU A 87 2.63 2.37 4.74
N GLN A 88 2.08 2.39 5.95
CA GLN A 88 2.78 1.92 7.15
C GLN A 88 3.17 0.44 7.05
N LYS A 89 2.27 -0.42 6.56
CA LYS A 89 2.57 -1.85 6.36
C LYS A 89 3.63 -2.09 5.30
N VAL A 90 3.58 -1.34 4.19
CA VAL A 90 4.60 -1.43 3.12
C VAL A 90 5.95 -0.99 3.67
N HIS A 91 5.99 0.13 4.39
CA HIS A 91 7.21 0.62 5.01
C HIS A 91 7.79 -0.38 6.03
N GLU A 92 6.96 -0.94 6.91
CA GLU A 92 7.39 -1.95 7.89
C GLU A 92 7.94 -3.20 7.21
N ARG A 93 7.26 -3.72 6.18
CA ARG A 93 7.74 -4.90 5.44
C ARG A 93 9.05 -4.61 4.69
N THR A 94 9.16 -3.43 4.09
CA THR A 94 10.37 -3.03 3.36
C THR A 94 11.56 -2.90 4.31
N ASN A 95 11.37 -2.26 5.47
CA ASN A 95 12.42 -2.14 6.48
C ASN A 95 12.83 -3.51 7.03
N LYS A 96 11.87 -4.39 7.31
CA LYS A 96 12.15 -5.77 7.72
C LYS A 96 12.95 -6.54 6.68
N LEU A 97 12.62 -6.39 5.39
CA LEU A 97 13.38 -7.01 4.31
C LEU A 97 14.83 -6.50 4.28
N ILE A 98 15.03 -5.18 4.37
CA ILE A 98 16.36 -4.57 4.40
C ILE A 98 17.18 -5.08 5.60
N GLU A 99 16.57 -5.16 6.78
CA GLU A 99 17.23 -5.69 7.99
C GLU A 99 17.60 -7.16 7.82
N THR A 100 16.69 -7.99 7.30
CA THR A 100 16.98 -9.41 7.05
C THR A 100 18.07 -9.63 6.00
N GLU A 101 18.10 -8.79 4.95
CA GLU A 101 19.13 -8.83 3.92
C GLU A 101 20.49 -8.44 4.50
N ARG A 102 20.55 -7.36 5.28
CA ARG A 102 21.77 -6.93 5.98
C ARG A 102 22.30 -8.03 6.89
N ASP A 103 21.45 -8.65 7.69
CA ASP A 103 21.84 -9.71 8.63
C ASP A 103 22.27 -11.01 7.91
N LEU A 104 21.78 -11.26 6.69
CA LEU A 104 22.25 -12.36 5.83
C LEU A 104 23.63 -12.06 5.26
N VAL A 105 23.86 -10.84 4.77
CA VAL A 105 25.15 -10.40 4.25
C VAL A 105 26.21 -10.46 5.36
N GLU A 106 25.91 -9.95 6.55
CA GLU A 106 26.85 -9.98 7.67
C GLU A 106 27.22 -11.43 8.06
N ARG A 107 26.24 -12.35 8.11
CA ARG A 107 26.52 -13.76 8.37
C ARG A 107 27.36 -14.42 7.27
N ALA A 108 27.12 -14.06 6.01
CA ALA A 108 27.92 -14.55 4.89
C ALA A 108 29.37 -14.07 5.00
N GLU A 109 29.58 -12.78 5.29
CA GLU A 109 30.92 -12.22 5.50
C GLU A 109 31.65 -12.86 6.70
N GLN A 110 30.94 -13.10 7.81
CA GLN A 110 31.50 -13.79 8.97
C GLN A 110 31.91 -15.22 8.62
N SER A 111 31.07 -15.94 7.87
CA SER A 111 31.38 -17.30 7.40
C SER A 111 32.58 -17.31 6.45
N GLU A 112 32.68 -16.34 5.54
CA GLU A 112 33.80 -16.20 4.62
C GLU A 112 35.11 -15.94 5.38
N LYS A 113 35.10 -14.99 6.32
CA LYS A 113 36.25 -14.70 7.20
C LYS A 113 36.69 -15.94 7.98
N HIS A 114 35.73 -16.74 8.47
CA HIS A 114 36.03 -17.98 9.17
C HIS A 114 36.73 -19.00 8.25
N ILE A 115 36.21 -19.21 7.03
CA ILE A 115 36.82 -20.11 6.05
C ILE A 115 38.22 -19.63 5.64
N LEU A 116 38.40 -18.34 5.40
CA LEU A 116 39.70 -17.76 5.07
C LEU A 116 40.72 -17.95 6.20
N THR A 117 40.29 -17.83 7.45
CA THR A 117 41.15 -18.08 8.62
C THR A 117 41.56 -19.55 8.68
N GLN A 118 40.61 -20.48 8.49
CA GLN A 118 40.92 -21.91 8.45
C GLN A 118 41.87 -22.27 7.31
N LEU A 119 41.68 -21.69 6.12
CA LEU A 119 42.59 -21.89 4.99
C LEU A 119 44.01 -21.43 5.31
N ALA A 120 44.17 -20.23 5.90
CA ALA A 120 45.47 -19.71 6.31
C ALA A 120 46.14 -20.61 7.38
N GLU A 121 45.37 -21.12 8.34
CA GLU A 121 45.87 -22.08 9.34
C GLU A 121 46.33 -23.39 8.70
N PHE A 122 45.58 -23.94 7.73
CA PHE A 122 45.97 -25.14 7.01
C PHE A 122 47.19 -24.94 6.12
N GLU A 123 47.30 -23.78 5.45
CA GLU A 123 48.48 -23.43 4.65
C GLU A 123 49.72 -23.31 5.52
N LYS A 124 49.61 -22.66 6.68
CA LYS A 124 50.71 -22.57 7.64
C LYS A 124 51.13 -23.96 8.13
N ARG A 125 50.17 -24.81 8.50
CA ARG A 125 50.47 -26.17 8.97
C ARG A 125 51.08 -27.05 7.88
N ARG A 126 50.69 -26.84 6.61
CA ARG A 126 51.34 -27.49 5.47
C ARG A 126 52.77 -27.02 5.29
N GLN A 127 53.04 -25.71 5.38
CA GLN A 127 54.40 -25.16 5.32
C GLN A 127 55.28 -25.69 6.45
N GLU A 128 54.78 -25.67 7.70
CA GLU A 128 55.48 -26.24 8.86
C GLU A 128 55.86 -27.72 8.61
N PHE A 129 54.94 -28.51 8.06
CA PHE A 129 55.20 -29.91 7.71
C PHE A 129 56.20 -30.08 6.56
N GLU A 130 56.12 -29.24 5.52
CA GLU A 130 57.07 -29.25 4.39
C GLU A 130 58.48 -28.86 4.85
N ASP A 131 58.60 -27.88 5.75
CA ASP A 131 59.87 -27.47 6.35
C ASP A 131 60.45 -28.58 7.24
N GLU A 132 59.64 -29.19 8.12
CA GLU A 132 60.04 -30.33 8.95
C GLU A 132 60.51 -31.51 8.08
N ARG A 133 59.77 -31.81 7.01
CA ARG A 133 60.14 -32.86 6.04
C ARG A 133 61.46 -32.52 5.35
N ALA A 134 61.66 -31.28 4.91
CA ALA A 134 62.90 -30.85 4.27
C ALA A 134 64.11 -30.93 5.21
N ILE A 135 63.94 -30.55 6.48
CA ILE A 135 64.97 -30.70 7.52
C ILE A 135 65.30 -32.18 7.72
N TRP A 136 64.28 -33.04 7.89
CA TRP A 136 64.48 -34.48 8.07
C TRP A 136 65.16 -35.13 6.86
N GLU A 137 64.78 -34.76 5.63
CA GLU A 137 65.41 -35.25 4.40
C GLU A 137 66.88 -34.78 4.29
N ALA A 138 67.18 -33.56 4.72
CA ALA A 138 68.55 -33.04 4.75
C ALA A 138 69.43 -33.74 5.80
N GLU A 139 68.91 -33.98 7.00
CA GLU A 139 69.60 -34.72 8.07
C GLU A 139 69.83 -36.19 7.70
N ASN A 140 68.85 -36.83 7.07
CA ASN A 140 68.94 -38.23 6.64
C ASN A 140 69.52 -38.40 5.23
N ARG A 141 70.05 -37.33 4.63
CA ARG A 141 70.51 -37.34 3.23
C ARG A 141 71.57 -38.40 2.97
N GLU A 142 72.58 -38.52 3.82
CA GLU A 142 73.63 -39.52 3.66
C GLU A 142 73.09 -40.96 3.80
N TYR A 143 72.13 -41.16 4.71
CA TYR A 143 71.45 -42.44 4.89
C TYR A 143 70.56 -42.80 3.69
N LEU A 144 69.81 -41.82 3.17
CA LEU A 144 68.96 -41.96 1.99
C LEU A 144 69.78 -42.22 0.72
N GLU A 145 70.88 -41.50 0.52
CA GLU A 145 71.81 -41.73 -0.59
C GLU A 145 72.46 -43.12 -0.49
N ALA A 146 72.85 -43.56 0.71
CA ALA A 146 73.35 -44.92 0.93
C ALA A 146 72.30 -46.01 0.66
N LEU A 147 71.03 -45.79 1.08
CA LEU A 147 69.93 -46.70 0.80
C LEU A 147 69.65 -46.77 -0.71
N GLN A 148 69.61 -45.62 -1.39
CA GLN A 148 69.42 -45.50 -2.83
C GLN A 148 70.48 -46.29 -3.60
N ILE A 149 71.76 -46.11 -3.26
CA ILE A 149 72.88 -46.85 -3.85
C ILE A 149 72.74 -48.36 -3.58
N SER A 150 72.28 -48.76 -2.39
CA SER A 150 72.08 -50.17 -2.05
C SER A 150 70.92 -50.81 -2.84
N VAL A 151 69.83 -50.07 -3.06
CA VAL A 151 68.67 -50.50 -3.85
C VAL A 151 69.06 -50.59 -5.34
N ASP A 152 69.71 -49.56 -5.88
CA ASP A 152 70.20 -49.54 -7.26
C ASP A 152 71.21 -50.67 -7.53
N ARG A 153 72.09 -50.97 -6.56
CA ARG A 153 72.98 -52.14 -6.63
C ARG A 153 72.20 -53.45 -6.61
N SER A 154 71.19 -53.58 -5.76
CA SER A 154 70.37 -54.77 -5.64
C SER A 154 69.57 -55.04 -6.92
N ASP A 155 69.02 -54.00 -7.55
CA ASP A 155 68.26 -54.11 -8.79
C ASP A 155 69.17 -54.36 -9.99
N CYS A 156 70.37 -53.79 -10.02
CA CYS A 156 71.41 -54.13 -11.00
C CYS A 156 71.84 -55.62 -10.89
N ILE A 157 71.96 -56.15 -9.67
CA ILE A 157 72.24 -57.58 -9.44
C ILE A 157 71.09 -58.45 -9.93
N LYS A 158 69.83 -58.13 -9.58
CA LYS A 158 68.65 -58.87 -10.05
C LYS A 158 68.54 -58.89 -11.57
N GLU A 159 68.83 -57.77 -12.24
CA GLU A 159 68.80 -57.67 -13.69
C GLU A 159 69.92 -58.50 -14.34
N LYS A 160 71.14 -58.48 -13.78
CA LYS A 160 72.22 -59.40 -14.20
C LYS A 160 71.83 -60.87 -14.05
N PHE A 161 71.13 -61.25 -12.97
CA PHE A 161 70.61 -62.62 -12.79
C PHE A 161 69.47 -62.97 -13.76
N ARG A 162 68.65 -62.02 -14.20
CA ARG A 162 67.66 -62.24 -15.29
C ARG A 162 68.33 -62.45 -16.64
N ILE A 163 69.32 -61.63 -16.97
CA ILE A 163 70.06 -61.73 -18.24
C ILE A 163 70.83 -63.05 -18.32
N LYS A 164 71.52 -63.45 -17.23
CA LYS A 164 72.27 -64.71 -17.16
C LYS A 164 71.37 -65.95 -17.27
N ARG A 165 70.13 -65.90 -16.75
CA ARG A 165 69.12 -66.97 -16.92
C ARG A 165 68.56 -67.05 -18.35
N LYS A 166 68.48 -65.94 -19.08
CA LYS A 166 68.00 -65.92 -20.47
C LYS A 166 69.02 -66.43 -21.50
N GLY A 167 70.31 -66.42 -21.18
CA GLY A 167 71.38 -66.93 -22.05
C GLY A 167 71.80 -68.39 -21.79
N LEU A 168 71.09 -69.11 -20.91
CA LEU A 168 71.36 -70.52 -20.57
C LEU A 168 70.39 -71.51 -21.24
N PHE A 169 69.57 -71.04 -22.19
CA PHE A 169 68.72 -71.84 -23.06
C PHE A 169 69.06 -71.55 -24.52
#